data_AF-A0A392SYP2-F1
#
_entry.id   AF-A0A392SYP2-F1
#
_cell.length_a   1.000
_cell.length_b   1.000
_cell.length_c   1.000
_cell.angle_alpha   90.00
_cell.angle_beta   90.00
_cell.angle_gamma   90.00
#
_symmetry.space_group_name_H-M   'P 1'
#
loop_
_entity.id
_entity.type
_entity.pdbx_description
1 polymer ?
#
loop_
_entity_poly.entity_id
_entity_poly.type
_entity_poly.pdbx_seq_one_letter_code
_entity_poly.pdbx_strand_id
1 'polypeptide(L)' 'MILAQMREIAGAFLESPVKNAVITVPAYFNDSQRRATKDAGDIAGLNVIRIINEPTAAALAYGLQKRANCVEER' A
#
# COMPACT_ATOMS: atom_id res chain seq x y z
N MET A 1 -13.20 -2.18 -11.24
CA MET A 1 -12.55 -1.34 -10.21
C MET A 1 -11.31 -2.05 -9.69
N ILE A 2 -10.12 -1.42 -9.76
CA ILE A 2 -8.83 -2.09 -9.45
C ILE A 2 -8.66 -2.33 -7.94
N LEU A 3 -8.89 -1.32 -7.10
CA LEU A 3 -8.68 -1.45 -5.64
C LEU A 3 -9.61 -2.48 -4.99
N ALA A 4 -10.85 -2.60 -5.49
CA ALA A 4 -11.79 -3.64 -5.05
C ALA A 4 -11.27 -5.05 -5.38
N GLN A 5 -10.72 -5.25 -6.58
CA GLN A 5 -10.10 -6.51 -6.98
C GLN A 5 -8.87 -6.84 -6.12
N MET A 6 -8.02 -5.85 -5.82
CA MET A 6 -6.86 -6.06 -4.95
C MET A 6 -7.27 -6.48 -3.53
N ARG A 7 -8.35 -5.88 -3.00
CA ARG A 7 -8.93 -6.28 -1.71
C ARG A 7 -9.43 -7.72 -1.73
N GLU A 8 -10.11 -8.13 -2.80
CA GLU A 8 -10.62 -9.51 -2.95
C GLU A 8 -9.48 -10.53 -3.03
N ILE A 9 -8.44 -10.25 -3.82
CA ILE A 9 -7.25 -11.12 -3.92
C ILE A 9 -6.58 -11.26 -2.55
N ALA A 10 -6.35 -10.15 -1.86
CA ALA A 10 -5.73 -10.17 -0.53
C ALA A 10 -6.60 -10.91 0.49
N GLY A 11 -7.92 -10.71 0.44
CA GLY A 11 -8.87 -11.39 1.33
C GLY A 11 -8.96 -12.89 1.08
N ALA A 12 -8.88 -13.31 -0.18
CA ALA A 12 -8.82 -14.73 -0.54
C ALA A 12 -7.53 -15.39 -0.05
N PHE A 13 -6.39 -14.71 -0.18
CA PHE A 13 -5.10 -15.22 0.31
C PHE A 13 -5.03 -15.31 1.83
N LEU A 14 -5.63 -14.36 2.54
CA LEU A 14 -5.64 -14.31 4.01
C LEU A 14 -6.81 -15.06 4.65
N GLU A 15 -7.75 -15.58 3.85
CA GLU A 15 -9.00 -16.20 4.29
C GLU A 15 -9.81 -15.32 5.26
N SER A 16 -9.69 -13.99 5.12
CA SER A 16 -10.19 -13.02 6.07
C SER A 16 -10.49 -11.66 5.41
N PRO A 17 -11.52 -10.92 5.86
CA PRO A 17 -11.87 -9.63 5.25
C PRO A 17 -10.79 -8.56 5.49
N VAL A 18 -10.26 -8.01 4.40
CA VAL A 18 -9.31 -6.89 4.43
C VAL A 18 -10.06 -5.56 4.49
N LYS A 19 -9.89 -4.85 5.61
CA LYS A 19 -10.60 -3.58 5.88
C LYS A 19 -9.71 -2.35 5.79
N ASN A 20 -8.42 -2.49 6.06
CA ASN A 20 -7.49 -1.37 6.15
C ASN A 20 -6.37 -1.52 5.12
N ALA A 21 -5.94 -0.41 4.53
CA ALA A 21 -4.88 -0.40 3.53
C ALA A 21 -3.98 0.83 3.62
N VAL A 22 -2.75 0.67 3.12
CA VAL A 22 -1.85 1.77 2.76
C VAL A 22 -1.73 1.76 1.23
N ILE A 23 -1.90 2.92 0.60
CA ILE A 23 -1.90 3.04 -0.86
C ILE A 23 -0.73 3.94 -1.28
N THR A 24 0.00 3.53 -2.31
CA THR A 24 1.11 4.31 -2.87
C THR A 24 0.61 5.37 -3.85
N VAL A 25 1.31 6.49 -3.93
CA VAL A 25 1.11 7.52 -4.98
C VAL A 25 2.47 8.00 -5.52
N PRO A 26 2.51 8.51 -6.75
CA PRO A 26 3.71 9.14 -7.28
C PRO A 26 4.14 10.32 -6.40
N ALA A 27 5.44 10.48 -6.19
CA ALA A 27 5.97 11.52 -5.29
C ALA A 27 5.64 12.96 -5.73
N TYR A 28 5.31 13.15 -7.00
CA TYR A 28 4.95 14.44 -7.58
C TYR A 28 3.44 14.71 -7.59
N PHE A 29 2.62 13.82 -7.03
CA PHE A 29 1.17 14.07 -6.92
C PHE A 29 0.88 15.26 -6.01
N ASN A 30 -0.01 16.13 -6.48
CA ASN A 30 -0.52 17.25 -5.69
C ASN A 30 -1.63 16.80 -4.71
N ASP A 31 -2.04 17.70 -3.81
CA ASP A 31 -3.01 17.37 -2.76
C ASP A 31 -4.39 16.94 -3.28
N SER A 32 -4.80 17.41 -4.46
CA SER A 32 -6.09 17.03 -5.06
C SER A 32 -6.02 15.60 -5.57
N GLN A 33 -4.96 15.24 -6.28
CA GLN A 33 -4.74 13.88 -6.76
C GLN A 33 -4.59 12.89 -5.60
N ARG A 34 -3.90 13.27 -4.51
CA ARG A 34 -3.77 12.43 -3.31
C ARG A 34 -5.11 12.21 -2.62
N ARG A 35 -5.96 13.25 -2.53
CA ARG A 35 -7.33 13.12 -2.03
C ARG A 35 -8.16 12.19 -2.90
N ALA A 36 -8.14 12.38 -4.22
CA ALA A 36 -8.85 11.51 -5.15
C ALA A 36 -8.42 10.03 -5.03
N THR A 37 -7.13 9.75 -4.82
CA THR A 37 -6.65 8.38 -4.57
C THR A 37 -7.16 7.82 -3.24
N LYS A 38 -7.23 8.66 -2.19
CA LYS A 38 -7.81 8.24 -0.91
C LYS A 38 -9.30 7.93 -1.06
N ASP A 39 -10.04 8.81 -1.72
CA ASP A 39 -11.48 8.63 -1.98
C ASP A 39 -11.75 7.37 -2.80
N ALA A 40 -10.88 7.06 -3.79
CA ALA A 40 -10.96 5.81 -4.53
C ALA A 40 -10.81 4.57 -3.64
N GLY A 41 -9.99 4.65 -2.58
CA GLY A 41 -9.87 3.62 -1.55
C GLY A 41 -11.15 3.47 -0.73
N ASP A 42 -11.74 4.59 -0.30
CA ASP A 42 -12.99 4.59 0.45
C ASP A 42 -14.16 4.02 -0.38
N ILE A 43 -14.26 4.39 -1.67
CA ILE A 43 -15.25 3.83 -2.62
C ILE A 43 -15.03 2.32 -2.82
N ALA A 44 -13.78 1.85 -2.76
CA ALA A 44 -13.47 0.41 -2.81
C ALA A 44 -13.74 -0.33 -1.49
N GLY A 45 -14.25 0.36 -0.45
CA GLY A 45 -14.51 -0.21 0.86
C GLY A 45 -13.25 -0.56 1.64
N LEU A 46 -12.18 0.23 1.46
CA LEU A 46 -10.93 0.15 2.20
C LEU A 46 -10.77 1.41 3.05
N ASN A 47 -10.50 1.25 4.34
CA ASN A 47 -10.05 2.36 5.19
C ASN A 47 -8.58 2.67 4.88
N VAL A 48 -8.33 3.79 4.22
CA VAL A 48 -6.99 4.22 3.84
C VAL A 48 -6.28 4.86 5.04
N ILE A 49 -5.45 4.06 5.72
CA ILE A 49 -4.69 4.50 6.92
C ILE A 49 -3.67 5.58 6.53
N ARG A 50 -2.99 5.39 5.40
CA ARG A 50 -1.94 6.28 4.94
C ARG A 50 -1.80 6.22 3.43
N ILE A 51 -1.54 7.38 2.83
CA ILE A 51 -0.98 7.49 1.49
C ILE A 51 0.52 7.66 1.62
N ILE A 52 1.29 6.79 0.98
CA ILE A 52 2.76 6.82 0.98
C ILE A 52 3.30 7.13 -0.41
N ASN A 53 4.42 7.83 -0.49
CA ASN A 53 5.08 8.06 -1.76
C ASN A 53 5.74 6.75 -2.25
N GLU A 54 5.57 6.44 -3.53
CA GLU A 54 6.18 5.27 -4.18
C GLU A 54 7.69 5.12 -3.93
N PRO A 55 8.54 6.15 -4.14
CA PRO A 55 9.98 5.99 -3.91
C PRO A 55 10.31 5.75 -2.43
N THR A 56 9.49 6.26 -1.50
CA THR A 56 9.65 5.98 -0.07
C THR A 56 9.29 4.53 0.24
N ALA A 57 8.21 4.00 -0.33
CA ALA A 57 7.84 2.59 -0.17
C ALA A 57 8.93 1.67 -0.71
N ALA A 58 9.50 1.98 -1.88
CA ALA A 58 10.62 1.25 -2.47
C ALA A 58 11.88 1.29 -1.58
N ALA A 59 12.22 2.47 -1.04
CA ALA A 59 13.37 2.62 -0.14
C ALA A 59 13.19 1.84 1.17
N LEU A 60 11.97 1.79 1.73
CA LEU A 60 11.65 0.98 2.90
C LEU A 60 11.83 -0.52 2.61
N ALA A 61 11.32 -0.99 1.46
CA ALA A 61 11.47 -2.39 1.04
C ALA A 61 12.96 -2.76 0.87
N TYR A 62 13.74 -1.92 0.17
CA TYR A 62 15.18 -2.13 0.01
C TYR A 62 15.92 -2.16 1.35
N GLY A 63 15.60 -1.21 2.24
CA GLY A 63 16.21 -1.13 3.57
C GLY A 63 15.92 -2.35 4.44
N LEU A 64 14.71 -2.91 4.37
CA LEU A 64 14.34 -4.13 5.09
C LEU A 64 15.01 -5.37 4.49
N GLN A 65 15.01 -5.51 3.17
CA GLN A 65 15.66 -6.63 2.48
C GLN A 65 17.17 -6.68 2.79
N LYS A 66 17.85 -5.54 2.72
CA LYS A 66 19.29 -5.48 3.03
C LYS A 66 19.58 -5.89 4.48
N ARG A 67 18.70 -5.53 5.43
CA ARG A 67 18.85 -5.94 6.84
C ARG A 67 18.61 -7.43 7.04
N ALA A 68 17.61 -8.02 6.38
CA ALA A 68 17.34 -9.46 6.47
C ALA A 68 18.55 -10.28 6.03
N ASN A 69 19.16 -9.92 4.90
CA ASN A 69 20.37 -10.60 4.40
C ASN A 69 21.55 -10.48 5.38
N CYS A 70 21.71 -9.36 6.08
CA CYS A 70 22.76 -9.22 7.10
C CYS A 70 22.53 -10.05 8.38
N VAL A 71 21.30 -10.50 8.63
CA VAL A 71 20.97 -11.36 9.80
C VAL A 71 21.20 -12.83 9.49
N GLU A 72 21.02 -13.27 8.24
CA GLU A 72 21.31 -14.66 7.81
C GLU A 72 22.81 -14.97 7.69
N GLU A 73 23.67 -13.95 7.52
CA GLU A 73 25.13 -14.10 7.44
C GLU A 73 25.85 -14.04 8.81
N ARG A 74 25.12 -14.11 9.93
CA ARG A 74 25.68 -14.16 11.30
C ARG A 74 25.27 -15.42 12.04
#